data_AF-A0A8T6QJ97-F1
#
_entry.id   AF-A0A8T6QJ97-F1
#
_cell.length_a   1.000
_cell.length_b   1.000
_cell.length_c   1.000
_cell.angle_alpha   90.00
_cell.angle_beta   90.00
_cell.angle_gamma   90.00
#
_symmetry.space_group_name_H-M   'P 1'
#
loop_
_entity.id
_entity.type
_entity.pdbx_description
1 polymer ?
#
loop_
_entity_poly.entity_id
_entity_poly.type
_entity_poly.pdbx_seq_one_letter_code
_entity_poly.pdbx_strand_id
1 'polypeptide(L)' 'MNQQRFDDSTLIRIFALHELHRLKEHGLTRGALLDYHSRYKLVFLAHSQPEYRKLGPFVADIHQWQNLDDFYNQYYQRVI' A
#
# COMPACT_ATOMS: atom_id res chain seq x y z
N MET A 1 22.37 -14.35 20.04
CA MET A 1 21.59 -14.10 18.80
C MET A 1 20.32 -13.39 19.23
N ASN A 2 20.21 -12.08 19.04
CA ASN A 2 19.01 -11.34 19.41
C ASN A 2 17.91 -11.67 18.39
N GLN A 3 16.95 -12.50 18.78
CA GLN A 3 15.74 -12.72 17.98
C GLN A 3 14.92 -11.43 18.05
N GLN A 4 14.95 -10.61 17.00
CA GLN A 4 14.02 -9.50 16.88
C GLN A 4 12.60 -10.08 16.87
N ARG A 5 11.86 -9.79 17.93
CA ARG A 5 10.47 -10.21 18.07
C ARG A 5 9.62 -9.17 17.35
N PHE A 6 9.17 -9.51 16.15
CA PHE A 6 8.18 -8.69 15.44
C PHE A 6 6.82 -8.88 16.11
N ASP A 7 6.12 -7.78 16.36
CA ASP A 7 4.71 -7.84 16.73
C ASP A 7 3.85 -8.13 15.49
N ASP A 8 2.61 -8.57 15.74
CA ASP A 8 1.68 -8.96 14.67
C ASP A 8 1.41 -7.80 13.70
N SER A 9 1.38 -6.56 14.20
CA SER A 9 1.19 -5.35 13.38
C SER A 9 2.31 -5.17 12.37
N THR A 10 3.56 -5.34 12.81
CA THR A 10 4.75 -5.24 11.96
C THR A 10 4.77 -6.36 10.91
N LEU A 11 4.43 -7.60 11.29
CA LEU A 11 4.34 -8.71 10.34
C LEU A 11 3.28 -8.45 9.27
N ILE A 12 2.08 -8.01 9.67
CA ILE A 12 0.99 -7.70 8.72
C ILE A 12 1.41 -6.60 7.74
N ARG A 13 2.14 -5.57 8.19
CA ARG A 13 2.67 -4.53 7.29
C ARG A 13 3.69 -5.07 6.29
N ILE A 14 4.59 -5.95 6.73
CA ILE A 14 5.55 -6.61 5.82
C ILE A 14 4.81 -7.42 4.76
N PHE A 15 3.79 -8.18 5.14
CA PHE A 15 2.95 -8.91 4.19
C PHE A 15 2.20 -7.99 3.23
N ALA A 16 1.67 -6.86 3.71
CA ALA A 16 1.02 -5.86 2.87
C ALA A 16 1.98 -5.33 1.80
N LEU A 17 3.17 -4.88 2.22
CA LEU A 17 4.20 -4.39 1.29
C LEU A 17 4.63 -5.46 0.28
N HIS A 18 4.79 -6.71 0.73
CA HIS A 18 5.10 -7.82 -0.15
C HIS A 18 3.98 -8.07 -1.20
N GLU A 19 2.70 -8.05 -0.81
CA GLU A 19 1.60 -8.16 -1.78
C GLU A 19 1.57 -6.98 -2.77
N LEU A 20 1.92 -5.77 -2.34
CA LEU A 20 2.04 -4.61 -3.24
C LEU A 20 3.12 -4.81 -4.30
N HIS A 21 4.29 -5.34 -3.92
CA HIS A 21 5.34 -5.67 -4.89
C HIS A 21 4.88 -6.73 -5.88
N ARG A 22 4.20 -7.78 -5.41
CA ARG A 22 3.68 -8.84 -6.28
C ARG A 22 2.67 -8.30 -7.30
N LEU A 23 1.84 -7.33 -6.93
CA LEU A 23 0.95 -6.64 -7.85
C LEU A 23 1.68 -5.99 -9.02
N LYS A 24 2.84 -5.36 -8.76
CA LYS A 24 3.67 -4.78 -9.80
C LYS A 24 4.27 -5.84 -10.72
N GLU A 25 4.74 -6.95 -10.15
CA GLU A 25 5.35 -8.05 -10.90
C GLU A 25 4.36 -8.83 -11.79
N HIS A 26 3.10 -8.97 -11.35
CA HIS A 26 2.12 -9.86 -11.99
C HIS A 26 1.12 -9.13 -12.91
N GLY A 27 1.43 -7.88 -13.29
CA GLY A 27 0.57 -7.07 -14.15
C GLY A 27 -0.21 -6.02 -13.36
N LEU A 28 0.39 -4.85 -13.23
CA LEU A 28 -0.20 -3.72 -12.54
C LEU A 28 -1.44 -3.20 -13.28
N THR A 29 -2.59 -3.18 -12.60
CA THR A 29 -3.80 -2.55 -13.10
C THR A 29 -4.40 -1.64 -12.04
N ARG A 30 -5.19 -0.63 -12.48
CA ARG A 30 -5.89 0.27 -11.55
C ARG A 30 -6.83 -0.50 -10.64
N GLY A 31 -7.58 -1.47 -11.19
CA GLY A 31 -8.48 -2.32 -10.43
C GLY A 31 -7.72 -3.11 -9.35
N ALA A 32 -6.62 -3.75 -9.71
CA ALA A 32 -5.84 -4.54 -8.76
C ALA A 32 -5.21 -3.67 -7.64
N LEU A 33 -4.79 -2.44 -7.94
CA LEU A 33 -4.35 -1.46 -6.93
C LEU A 33 -5.49 -1.01 -6.00
N LEU A 34 -6.69 -0.78 -6.53
CA LEU A 34 -7.86 -0.40 -5.74
C LEU A 34 -8.33 -1.54 -4.82
N ASP A 35 -8.31 -2.77 -5.32
CA ASP A 35 -8.63 -3.97 -4.54
C ASP A 35 -7.62 -4.17 -3.40
N TYR A 36 -6.33 -4.01 -3.71
CA TYR A 36 -5.26 -4.02 -2.71
C TYR A 36 -5.46 -2.94 -1.64
N HIS A 37 -5.70 -1.69 -2.06
CA HIS A 37 -5.90 -0.59 -1.14
C HIS A 37 -7.08 -0.87 -0.20
N SER A 38 -8.19 -1.36 -0.75
CA SER A 38 -9.38 -1.73 0.02
C SER A 38 -9.11 -2.83 1.06
N ARG A 39 -8.29 -3.82 0.71
CA ARG A 39 -7.89 -4.93 1.59
C ARG A 39 -7.02 -4.45 2.76
N TYR A 40 -6.05 -3.57 2.50
CA TYR A 40 -5.06 -3.14 3.49
C TYR A 40 -5.35 -1.81 4.18
N LYS A 41 -6.48 -1.17 3.87
CA LYS A 41 -6.86 0.15 4.42
C LYS A 41 -6.75 0.24 5.95
N LEU A 42 -7.19 -0.80 6.66
CA LEU A 42 -7.19 -0.81 8.13
C LEU A 42 -5.77 -1.02 8.69
N VAL A 43 -4.92 -1.74 7.96
CA VAL A 43 -3.51 -1.92 8.32
C VAL A 43 -2.79 -0.56 8.24
N PHE A 44 -3.00 0.20 7.16
CA PHE A 44 -2.42 1.54 7.02
C PHE A 44 -2.99 2.53 8.04
N LEU A 45 -4.31 2.47 8.29
CA LEU A 45 -4.96 3.30 9.31
C LEU A 45 -4.42 3.04 10.72
N ALA A 46 -4.24 1.76 11.08
CA ALA A 46 -3.69 1.36 12.37
C ALA A 46 -2.22 1.76 12.52
N HIS A 47 -1.47 1.85 11.43
CA HIS A 47 -0.09 2.33 11.44
C HIS A 47 -0.01 3.85 11.63
N SER A 48 -0.78 4.62 10.86
CA SER A 48 -0.82 6.08 10.97
C SER A 48 -2.11 6.64 10.38
N GLN A 49 -3.00 7.12 11.25
CA GLN A 49 -4.23 7.77 10.81
C GLN A 49 -3.99 9.06 10.01
N PRO A 50 -3.04 9.95 10.39
CA PRO A 50 -2.72 11.13 9.58
C PRO A 50 -2.27 10.79 8.16
N GLU A 51 -1.38 9.80 8.00
CA GLU A 51 -0.89 9.41 6.68
C GLU A 51 -1.98 8.72 5.85
N TYR A 52 -2.78 7.85 6.47
CA TYR A 52 -3.90 7.20 5.79
C TYR A 52 -4.94 8.22 5.27
N ARG A 53 -5.21 9.31 6.01
CA ARG A 53 -6.13 10.37 5.55
C ARG A 53 -5.61 11.08 4.29
N LYS A 54 -4.30 11.18 4.09
CA LYS A 54 -3.70 11.72 2.85
C LYS A 54 -3.73 10.70 1.71
N LEU A 55 -3.69 9.40 2.04
CA LEU A 55 -3.69 8.32 1.07
C LEU A 55 -5.03 8.21 0.32
N GLY A 56 -6.17 8.43 1.00
CA GLY A 56 -7.50 8.34 0.41
C GLY A 56 -7.71 9.25 -0.82
N PRO A 57 -7.50 10.58 -0.70
CA PRO A 57 -7.58 11.50 -1.84
C PRO A 57 -6.62 11.14 -2.97
N PHE A 58 -5.38 10.76 -2.62
CA PHE A 58 -4.41 10.32 -3.61
C PHE A 58 -4.90 9.09 -4.41
N VAL A 59 -5.52 8.11 -3.74
CA VAL A 59 -6.09 6.92 -4.41
C VAL A 59 -7.30 7.26 -5.28
N ALA A 60 -8.14 8.20 -4.84
CA ALA A 60 -9.28 8.67 -5.62
C ALA A 60 -8.86 9.32 -6.96
N ASP A 61 -7.65 9.87 -7.03
CA ASP A 61 -7.13 10.49 -8.25
C ASP A 61 -6.56 9.48 -9.26
N ILE A 62 -6.49 8.17 -8.96
CA ILE A 62 -5.84 7.14 -9.82
C ILE A 62 -6.33 7.15 -11.28
N HIS A 63 -7.57 7.55 -11.53
CA HIS A 63 -8.17 7.65 -12.86
C HIS A 63 -7.55 8.76 -13.72
N GLN A 64 -7.01 9.79 -13.06
CA GLN A 64 -6.42 10.98 -13.70
C GLN A 64 -4.95 10.74 -14.11
N TRP A 65 -4.29 9.73 -13.55
CA TRP A 65 -2.90 9.41 -13.84
C TRP A 65 -2.77 8.70 -15.19
N GLN A 66 -1.97 9.23 -16.11
CA GLN A 66 -1.70 8.58 -17.40
C GLN A 66 -0.79 7.36 -17.24
N ASN A 67 0.30 7.51 -16.48
CA ASN A 67 1.24 6.44 -16.19
C ASN A 67 0.94 5.79 -14.85
N LEU A 68 0.60 4.50 -14.88
CA LEU A 68 0.24 3.74 -13.69
C LEU A 68 1.46 3.35 -12.84
N ASP A 69 2.64 3.22 -13.44
CA ASP A 69 3.88 2.97 -12.70
C ASP A 69 4.29 4.17 -11.84
N ASP A 70 4.10 5.38 -12.35
CA ASP A 70 4.37 6.60 -11.59
C ASP A 70 3.40 6.72 -10.40
N PHE A 71 2.12 6.42 -10.63
CA PHE A 71 1.13 6.33 -9.56
C PHE A 71 1.53 5.29 -8.52
N TYR A 72 1.93 4.08 -8.95
CA TYR A 72 2.39 3.02 -8.05
C TYR A 72 3.57 3.47 -7.20
N ASN A 73 4.57 4.12 -7.79
CA ASN A 73 5.76 4.56 -7.05
C ASN A 73 5.36 5.59 -5.98
N GLN A 74 4.46 6.52 -6.31
CA GLN A 74 3.92 7.50 -5.37
C GLN A 74 3.04 6.87 -4.28
N TYR A 75 2.24 5.86 -4.63
CA TYR A 75 1.47 5.07 -3.68
C TYR A 75 2.39 4.34 -2.70
N TYR A 76 3.41 3.66 -3.21
CA TYR A 76 4.40 2.92 -2.44
C TYR A 76 5.08 3.81 -1.39
N GLN A 77 5.59 4.98 -1.79
CA GLN A 77 6.25 5.93 -0.88
C GLN A 77 5.35 6.42 0.28
N ARG A 78 4.02 6.32 0.15
CA ARG A 78 3.05 6.73 1.18
C ARG A 78 2.67 5.59 2.13
N VAL A 79 2.97 4.33 1.79
CA VAL A 79 2.58 3.16 2.59
C VAL A 79 3.76 2.44 3.25
N ILE A 80 4.99 2.79 2.89
CA ILE A 80 6.21 2.32 3.61
C ILE A 80 6.32 2.91 5.01
#